data_AF-A0A7S0ALA1-F1
#
_entry.id   AF-A0A7S0ALA1-F1
#
_cell.length_a   1.000
_cell.length_b   1.000
_cell.length_c   1.000
_cell.angle_alpha   90.00
_cell.angle_beta   90.00
_cell.angle_gamma   90.00
#
_symmetry.space_group_name_H-M   'P 1'
#
loop_
_entity.id
_entity.type
_entity.pdbx_description
1 polymer ?
#
loop_
_entity_poly.entity_id
_entity_poly.type
_entity_poly.pdbx_seq_one_letter_code
_entity_poly.pdbx_strand_id
1 'polypeptide(L)'
;MRFIRTLGVLSTSLWGASAFIPTRSVSRSAAGTTSLHIAPTPVDDVFILSDADAVGASVREIVKDAAARAISERGHFALAIPGGSILKMLAGEDMDEGWTSKTTIAYVNHKCVPMDDINLATHAKAHKLFLDTWVGAEAIVMDGSNDGDAEATSYE
;
A
#
# COMPACT_ATOMS: atom_id res chain seq x y z
N MET A 1 12.41 -44.42 -7.58
CA MET A 1 12.59 -45.23 -8.80
C MET A 1 13.19 -44.34 -9.89
N ARG A 2 14.31 -44.78 -10.47
CA ARG A 2 15.04 -44.16 -11.59
C ARG A 2 14.29 -44.41 -12.91
N PHE A 3 14.42 -43.51 -13.90
CA PHE A 3 14.77 -43.82 -15.31
C PHE A 3 15.14 -42.48 -16.00
N ILE A 4 16.42 -42.15 -16.15
CA ILE A 4 17.36 -42.37 -17.27
C ILE A 4 17.40 -41.22 -18.30
N ARG A 5 18.65 -40.79 -18.53
CA ARG A 5 19.19 -39.82 -19.50
C ARG A 5 18.94 -40.22 -20.96
N THR A 6 18.89 -39.21 -21.84
CA THR A 6 19.58 -39.31 -23.15
C THR A 6 20.20 -37.96 -23.52
N LEU A 7 21.52 -37.97 -23.73
CA LEU A 7 22.31 -36.91 -24.37
C LEU A 7 22.05 -36.92 -25.88
N GLY A 8 21.98 -35.74 -26.48
CA GLY A 8 22.12 -35.56 -27.92
C GLY A 8 22.88 -34.27 -28.21
N VAL A 9 24.21 -34.37 -28.33
CA VAL A 9 25.05 -33.33 -28.93
C VAL A 9 25.16 -33.65 -30.41
N LEU A 10 24.80 -32.69 -31.27
CA LEU A 10 25.31 -32.65 -32.64
C LEU A 10 25.78 -31.24 -32.96
N SER A 11 27.07 -31.18 -33.24
CA SER A 11 27.82 -30.10 -33.84
C SER A 11 27.50 -29.99 -35.33
N THR A 12 27.28 -28.78 -35.82
CA THR A 12 27.85 -28.30 -37.09
C THR A 12 27.99 -26.79 -37.06
N SER A 13 29.03 -26.34 -37.75
CA SER A 13 29.62 -25.01 -37.76
C SER A 13 29.24 -24.20 -39.00
N LEU A 14 29.36 -22.88 -38.83
CA LEU A 14 29.79 -21.84 -39.79
C LEU A 14 28.76 -21.13 -40.70
N TRP A 15 28.93 -19.80 -40.66
CA TRP A 15 28.65 -18.74 -41.65
C TRP A 15 27.37 -17.91 -41.50
N GLY A 16 27.56 -16.76 -40.83
CA GLY A 16 27.46 -15.43 -41.44
C GLY A 16 26.26 -15.12 -42.32
N ALA A 17 25.30 -14.40 -41.75
CA ALA A 17 24.53 -13.38 -42.47
C ALA A 17 24.01 -12.34 -41.47
N SER A 18 24.41 -11.08 -41.65
CA SER A 18 23.79 -9.93 -40.99
C SER A 18 22.32 -9.87 -41.40
N ALA A 19 21.42 -10.26 -40.51
CA ALA A 19 20.00 -10.06 -40.69
C ALA A 19 19.61 -8.70 -40.08
N PHE A 20 19.20 -7.80 -40.96
CA PHE A 20 18.44 -6.58 -40.66
C PHE A 20 17.39 -6.86 -39.58
N ILE A 21 17.44 -6.14 -38.46
CA ILE A 21 16.37 -6.12 -37.46
C ILE A 21 15.31 -5.14 -37.98
N PRO A 22 14.11 -5.57 -38.41
CA PRO A 22 13.04 -4.63 -38.66
C PRO A 22 12.55 -4.11 -37.30
N THR A 23 12.62 -2.79 -37.10
CA THR A 23 11.99 -2.09 -35.99
C THR A 23 10.48 -2.37 -36.05
N ARG A 24 10.02 -3.29 -35.21
CA ARG A 24 8.60 -3.57 -35.04
C ARG A 24 8.00 -2.35 -34.34
N SER A 25 7.34 -1.49 -35.10
CA SER A 25 6.50 -0.42 -34.60
C SER A 25 5.49 -1.03 -33.62
N VAL A 26 5.72 -0.80 -32.32
CA VAL A 26 4.74 -1.12 -31.28
C VAL A 26 3.62 -0.09 -31.45
N SER A 27 2.56 -0.49 -32.15
CA SER A 27 1.30 0.23 -32.07
C SER A 27 0.89 0.25 -30.61
N ARG A 28 0.95 1.43 -29.98
CA ARG A 28 0.31 1.65 -28.67
C ARG A 28 -1.17 1.37 -28.88
N SER A 29 -1.62 0.20 -28.45
CA SER A 29 -3.04 -0.09 -28.33
C SER A 29 -3.60 0.96 -27.39
N ALA A 30 -4.53 1.78 -27.90
CA ALA A 30 -5.21 2.78 -27.09
C ALA A 30 -5.78 2.06 -25.87
N ALA A 31 -5.38 2.49 -24.67
CA ALA A 31 -5.93 2.00 -23.42
C ALA A 31 -7.44 2.22 -23.49
N GLY A 32 -8.20 1.13 -23.66
CA GLY A 32 -9.64 1.17 -23.57
C GLY A 32 -9.98 1.70 -22.18
N THR A 33 -10.65 2.85 -22.12
CA THR A 33 -11.18 3.41 -20.89
C THR A 33 -12.24 2.43 -20.35
N THR A 34 -11.82 1.45 -19.55
CA THR A 34 -12.74 0.70 -18.70
C THR A 34 -13.27 1.69 -17.67
N SER A 35 -14.48 2.19 -17.90
CA SER A 35 -15.26 2.87 -16.87
C SER A 35 -15.49 1.84 -15.76
N LEU A 36 -14.68 1.92 -14.71
CA LEU A 36 -14.89 1.17 -13.47
C LEU A 36 -16.14 1.76 -12.82
N HIS A 37 -17.30 1.22 -13.17
CA HIS A 37 -18.54 1.52 -12.48
C HIS A 37 -18.50 0.80 -11.12
N ILE A 38 -18.03 1.49 -10.09
CA ILE A 38 -18.05 0.98 -8.73
C ILE A 38 -19.52 0.85 -8.31
N ALA A 39 -19.95 -0.37 -7.98
CA ALA A 39 -21.29 -0.59 -7.48
C ALA A 39 -21.49 0.17 -6.16
N PRO A 40 -22.67 0.78 -5.92
CA PRO A 40 -22.97 1.39 -4.63
C PRO A 40 -22.79 0.38 -3.49
N THR A 41 -22.33 0.86 -2.33
CA THR A 41 -22.30 0.06 -1.11
C THR A 41 -23.71 -0.40 -0.74
N PRO A 42 -23.94 -1.70 -0.47
CA PRO A 42 -25.23 -2.16 0.05
C PRO A 42 -25.61 -1.41 1.32
N VAL A 43 -26.89 -1.06 1.46
CA VAL A 43 -27.37 -0.27 2.61
C VAL A 43 -27.15 -0.97 3.94
N ASP A 44 -27.16 -2.30 3.96
CA ASP A 44 -26.94 -3.11 5.15
C ASP A 44 -25.47 -3.09 5.63
N ASP A 45 -24.55 -2.60 4.79
CA ASP A 45 -23.14 -2.39 5.12
C ASP A 45 -22.85 -0.93 5.55
N VAL A 46 -23.89 -0.08 5.62
CA VAL A 46 -23.76 1.34 6.01
C VAL A 46 -24.24 1.54 7.44
N PHE A 47 -23.30 1.82 8.33
CA PHE A 47 -23.58 2.10 9.74
C PHE A 47 -23.56 3.60 10.01
N ILE A 48 -24.69 4.14 10.50
CA ILE A 48 -24.82 5.55 10.90
C ILE A 48 -24.68 5.63 12.42
N LEU A 49 -23.71 6.39 12.89
CA LEU A 49 -23.41 6.57 14.30
C LEU A 49 -23.77 8.00 14.75
N SER A 50 -23.93 8.19 16.06
CA SER A 50 -24.48 9.43 16.64
C SER A 50 -23.65 10.67 16.33
N ASP A 51 -22.33 10.53 16.30
CA ASP A 51 -21.36 11.62 16.22
C ASP A 51 -19.98 11.09 15.76
N ALA A 52 -19.03 12.02 15.61
CA ALA A 52 -17.67 11.71 15.16
C ALA A 52 -16.87 10.86 16.16
N ASP A 53 -17.15 10.96 17.46
CA ASP A 53 -16.43 10.21 18.49
C ASP A 53 -16.87 8.74 18.46
N ALA A 54 -18.17 8.49 18.29
CA ALA A 54 -18.72 7.16 18.06
C ALA A 54 -18.15 6.52 16.77
N VAL A 55 -18.00 7.30 15.69
CA VAL A 55 -17.30 6.85 14.47
C VAL A 55 -15.85 6.51 14.76
N GLY A 56 -15.13 7.37 15.50
CA GLY A 56 -13.74 7.11 15.90
C GLY A 56 -13.59 5.80 16.67
N ALA A 57 -14.44 5.57 17.67
CA ALA A 57 -14.44 4.32 18.44
C ALA A 57 -14.70 3.10 17.54
N SER A 58 -15.70 3.17 16.65
CA SER A 58 -15.99 2.08 15.72
C SER A 58 -14.84 1.80 14.76
N VAL A 59 -14.16 2.84 14.25
CA VAL A 59 -12.99 2.69 13.37
C VAL A 59 -11.84 2.01 14.10
N ARG A 60 -11.56 2.40 15.35
CA ARG A 60 -10.50 1.78 16.16
C ARG A 60 -10.77 0.30 16.44
N GLU A 61 -12.00 -0.07 16.79
CA GLU A 61 -12.38 -1.48 16.95
C GLU A 61 -12.16 -2.29 15.67
N ILE A 62 -12.59 -1.77 14.51
CA ILE A 62 -12.37 -2.43 13.21
C ILE A 62 -10.88 -2.65 12.95
N VAL A 63 -10.04 -1.66 13.25
CA VAL A 63 -8.58 -1.77 13.06
C VAL A 63 -7.98 -2.79 14.02
N LYS A 64 -8.36 -2.79 15.30
CA LYS A 64 -7.89 -3.77 16.30
C LYS A 64 -8.27 -5.20 15.92
N ASP A 65 -9.52 -5.42 15.52
CA ASP A 65 -10.00 -6.72 15.05
C ASP A 65 -9.25 -7.20 13.79
N ALA A 66 -9.04 -6.28 12.84
CA ALA A 66 -8.28 -6.58 11.62
C ALA A 66 -6.81 -6.90 11.93
N ALA A 67 -6.19 -6.18 12.87
CA ALA A 67 -4.83 -6.41 13.32
C ALA A 67 -4.69 -7.77 14.00
N ALA A 68 -5.56 -8.07 14.97
CA ALA A 68 -5.57 -9.33 15.70
C ALA A 68 -5.71 -10.52 14.73
N ARG A 69 -6.66 -10.45 13.79
CA ARG A 69 -6.85 -11.47 12.76
C ARG A 69 -5.61 -11.62 11.87
N ALA A 70 -5.10 -10.52 11.31
CA ALA A 70 -3.96 -10.53 10.40
C ALA A 70 -2.69 -11.10 11.05
N ILE A 71 -2.43 -10.70 12.29
CA ILE A 71 -1.29 -11.18 13.07
C ILE A 71 -1.46 -12.66 13.41
N SER A 72 -2.67 -13.11 13.75
CA SER A 72 -2.90 -14.54 14.02
C SER A 72 -2.69 -15.42 12.79
N GLU A 73 -3.09 -14.94 11.61
CA GLU A 73 -3.05 -15.71 10.37
C GLU A 73 -1.68 -15.65 9.68
N ARG A 74 -1.02 -14.48 9.72
CA ARG A 74 0.17 -14.18 8.90
C ARG A 74 1.36 -13.70 9.72
N GLY A 75 1.20 -13.50 11.03
CA GLY A 75 2.25 -12.97 11.90
C GLY A 75 2.44 -11.46 11.83
N HIS A 76 1.75 -10.75 10.92
CA HIS A 76 1.94 -9.32 10.66
C HIS A 76 0.66 -8.64 10.17
N PHE A 77 0.52 -7.35 10.47
CA PHE A 77 -0.57 -6.50 10.02
C PHE A 77 -0.05 -5.39 9.09
N ALA A 78 -0.74 -5.13 8.00
CA ALA A 78 -0.46 -4.00 7.12
C ALA A 78 -1.68 -3.08 7.11
N LEU A 79 -1.47 -1.80 7.40
CA LEU A 79 -2.52 -0.80 7.48
C LEU A 79 -2.20 0.38 6.56
N ALA A 80 -3.10 0.65 5.61
CA ALA A 80 -3.04 1.83 4.77
C ALA A 80 -3.88 2.96 5.41
N ILE A 81 -3.25 4.07 5.81
CA ILE A 81 -3.92 5.21 6.44
C ILE A 81 -4.15 6.34 5.42
N PRO A 82 -5.40 6.80 5.26
CA PRO A 82 -5.69 8.00 4.48
C PRO A 82 -5.41 9.26 5.30
N GLY A 83 -5.26 10.39 4.62
CA GLY A 83 -5.19 11.69 5.29
C GLY A 83 -6.53 12.17 5.86
N GLY A 84 -6.57 13.43 6.32
CA GLY A 84 -7.81 14.10 6.71
C GLY A 84 -8.30 13.77 8.12
N SER A 85 -9.63 13.75 8.31
CA SER A 85 -10.27 13.52 9.61
C SER A 85 -10.10 12.08 10.12
N ILE A 86 -9.85 11.11 9.24
CA ILE A 86 -9.62 9.70 9.62
C ILE A 86 -8.40 9.57 10.55
N LEU A 87 -7.35 10.38 10.36
CA LEU A 87 -6.20 10.39 11.28
C LEU A 87 -6.61 10.69 12.72
N LYS A 88 -7.60 11.58 12.92
CA LYS A 88 -8.10 11.91 14.27
C LYS A 88 -8.96 10.78 14.83
N MET A 89 -9.68 10.04 13.98
CA MET A 89 -10.49 8.90 14.39
C MET A 89 -9.63 7.73 14.87
N LEU A 90 -8.44 7.55 14.27
CA LEU A 90 -7.44 6.56 14.68
C LEU A 90 -6.69 6.94 15.96
N ALA A 91 -6.71 8.21 16.36
CA ALA A 91 -6.14 8.63 17.63
C ALA A 91 -7.02 8.13 18.79
N GLY A 92 -6.43 7.33 19.68
CA GLY A 92 -7.09 6.78 20.86
C GLY A 92 -6.06 6.14 21.78
N GLU A 93 -6.22 6.33 23.09
CA GLU A 93 -5.32 5.77 24.12
C GLU A 93 -5.41 4.24 24.19
N ASP A 94 -6.47 3.65 23.63
CA ASP A 94 -6.74 2.21 23.59
C ASP A 94 -6.06 1.48 22.41
N MET A 95 -5.18 2.15 21.66
CA MET A 95 -4.55 1.57 20.47
C MET A 95 -3.20 0.91 20.73
N ASP A 96 -2.59 1.11 21.92
CA ASP A 96 -1.30 0.52 22.29
C ASP A 96 -1.45 -0.83 23.01
N GLU A 97 -2.09 -1.79 22.35
CA GLU A 97 -2.32 -3.15 22.89
C GLU A 97 -1.24 -4.15 22.40
N GLY A 98 -0.05 -3.66 22.04
CA GLY A 98 1.11 -4.47 21.63
C GLY A 98 1.08 -5.05 20.21
N TRP A 99 -0.06 -4.97 19.50
CA TRP A 99 -0.16 -5.37 18.08
C TRP A 99 0.58 -4.41 17.13
N THR A 100 0.79 -3.16 17.56
CA THR A 100 1.49 -2.09 16.82
C THR A 100 2.89 -2.51 16.39
N SER A 101 3.63 -3.22 17.25
CA SER A 101 4.98 -3.77 16.99
C SER A 101 5.07 -4.77 15.82
N LYS A 102 3.93 -5.28 15.35
CA LYS A 102 3.82 -6.20 14.20
C LYS A 102 3.07 -5.55 13.05
N THR A 103 3.16 -4.23 12.94
CA THR A 103 2.40 -3.45 11.97
C THR A 103 3.30 -2.66 11.04
N THR A 104 3.03 -2.77 9.74
CA THR A 104 3.56 -1.83 8.74
C THR A 104 2.47 -0.85 8.33
N ILE A 105 2.78 0.44 8.38
CA ILE A 105 1.92 1.54 7.99
C ILE A 105 2.29 2.01 6.58
N ALA A 106 1.29 2.11 5.72
CA ALA A 106 1.39 2.76 4.42
C ALA A 106 0.45 3.97 4.38
N TYR A 107 0.76 5.00 3.62
CA TYR A 107 -0.12 6.11 3.33
C TYR A 107 -0.89 5.86 2.03
N VAL A 108 -2.22 6.01 2.07
CA VAL A 108 -3.08 5.91 0.86
C VAL A 108 -2.82 7.09 -0.08
N ASN A 109 -2.52 8.25 0.52
CA ASN A 109 -2.26 9.48 -0.21
C ASN A 109 -1.28 10.35 0.56
N HIS A 110 -0.47 11.10 -0.18
CA HIS A 110 0.51 12.02 0.36
C HIS A 110 0.55 13.32 -0.47
N LYS A 111 0.98 14.42 0.15
CA LYS A 111 1.20 15.70 -0.54
C LYS A 111 2.69 15.84 -0.80
N CYS A 112 3.13 16.15 -2.01
CA CYS A 112 4.55 16.36 -2.32
C CYS A 112 5.13 17.61 -1.62
N VAL A 113 5.46 17.44 -0.34
CA VAL A 113 6.01 18.43 0.60
C VAL A 113 6.99 17.71 1.53
N PRO A 114 7.89 18.45 2.23
CA PRO A 114 8.78 17.86 3.23
C PRO A 114 8.03 17.03 4.29
N MET A 115 8.59 15.87 4.67
CA MET A 115 7.95 14.93 5.60
C MET A 115 7.72 15.48 7.00
N ASP A 116 8.48 16.49 7.40
CA ASP A 116 8.41 17.18 8.67
C ASP A 116 7.43 18.37 8.68
N ASP A 117 6.76 18.66 7.55
CA ASP A 117 5.70 19.67 7.49
C ASP A 117 4.45 19.19 8.24
N ILE A 118 4.39 19.54 9.53
CA ILE A 118 3.30 19.22 10.46
C ILE A 118 1.92 19.69 9.98
N ASN A 119 1.85 20.66 9.06
CA ASN A 119 0.60 21.23 8.56
C ASN A 119 0.13 20.56 7.27
N LEU A 120 1.03 19.98 6.48
CA LEU A 120 0.73 19.44 5.17
C LEU A 120 0.99 17.94 5.05
N ALA A 121 2.11 17.43 5.54
CA ALA A 121 2.48 16.03 5.43
C ALA A 121 1.57 15.13 6.28
N THR A 122 1.06 14.05 5.68
CA THR A 122 0.25 13.06 6.39
C THR A 122 1.06 12.36 7.48
N HIS A 123 2.34 12.08 7.20
CA HIS A 123 3.26 11.43 8.13
C HIS A 123 3.48 12.24 9.41
N ALA A 124 3.88 13.51 9.30
CA ALA A 124 4.06 14.38 10.48
C ALA A 124 2.77 14.54 11.31
N LYS A 125 1.61 14.60 10.65
CA LYS A 125 0.31 14.64 11.36
C LYS A 125 0.01 13.35 12.10
N ALA A 126 0.28 12.21 11.48
CA ALA A 126 0.06 10.91 12.09
C ALA A 126 0.97 10.73 13.32
N HIS A 127 2.24 11.14 13.26
CA HIS A 127 3.15 11.22 14.42
C HIS A 127 2.56 12.04 15.56
N LYS A 128 2.19 13.29 15.27
CA LYS A 128 1.59 14.19 16.25
C LYS A 128 0.34 13.61 16.92
N LEU A 129 -0.45 12.84 16.18
CA LEU A 129 -1.76 12.36 16.64
C LEU A 129 -1.68 11.02 17.37
N PHE A 130 -0.93 10.04 16.84
CA PHE A 130 -0.95 8.69 17.39
C PHE A 130 0.29 7.84 17.09
N LEU A 131 1.03 8.04 15.99
CA LEU A 131 2.15 7.12 15.65
C LEU A 131 3.27 7.15 16.69
N ASP A 132 3.50 8.27 17.38
CA ASP A 132 4.46 8.32 18.49
C ASP A 132 4.07 7.41 19.66
N THR A 133 2.79 7.08 19.79
CA THR A 133 2.28 6.14 20.81
C THR A 133 2.20 4.70 20.31
N TRP A 134 2.28 4.46 19.00
CA TRP A 134 2.24 3.12 18.41
C TRP A 134 3.63 2.52 18.33
N VAL A 135 4.18 2.19 19.50
CA VAL A 135 5.57 1.75 19.63
C VAL A 135 5.83 0.50 18.78
N GLY A 136 6.85 0.59 17.91
CA GLY A 136 7.27 -0.51 17.05
C GLY A 136 6.51 -0.63 15.73
N ALA A 137 5.52 0.23 15.46
CA ALA A 137 4.92 0.31 14.13
C ALA A 137 5.94 0.91 13.13
N GLU A 138 6.07 0.28 11.97
CA GLU A 138 7.00 0.71 10.92
C GLU A 138 6.23 1.41 9.80
N ALA A 139 6.51 2.68 9.55
CA ALA A 139 5.91 3.40 8.44
C ALA A 139 6.80 3.32 7.18
N ILE A 140 6.18 3.04 6.04
CA ILE A 140 6.79 3.29 4.73
C ILE A 140 6.65 4.78 4.45
N VAL A 141 7.78 5.49 4.40
CA VAL A 141 7.83 6.95 4.29
C VAL A 141 8.47 7.31 2.96
N MET A 142 7.93 8.35 2.32
CA MET A 142 8.42 8.87 1.05
C MET A 142 9.45 9.98 1.28
N ASP A 143 10.17 10.37 0.23
CA ASP A 143 11.28 11.33 0.34
C ASP A 143 10.82 12.75 0.73
N GLY A 144 9.59 13.14 0.37
CA GLY A 144 9.07 14.48 0.69
C GLY A 144 9.53 15.58 -0.26
N SER A 145 9.75 15.21 -1.52
CA SER A 145 10.04 16.13 -2.62
C SER A 145 8.78 16.85 -3.10
N ASN A 146 8.96 17.77 -4.03
CA ASN A 146 7.89 18.47 -4.74
C ASN A 146 7.55 17.83 -6.11
N ASP A 147 8.11 16.65 -6.41
CA ASP A 147 7.91 15.91 -7.66
C ASP A 147 7.00 14.70 -7.42
N GLY A 148 5.72 14.83 -7.78
CA GLY A 148 4.74 13.78 -7.53
C GLY A 148 4.94 12.50 -8.32
N ASP A 149 5.49 12.59 -9.53
CA ASP A 149 5.72 11.40 -10.36
C ASP A 149 6.90 10.60 -9.81
N ALA A 150 7.96 11.28 -9.36
CA ALA A 150 9.09 10.64 -8.70
C ALA A 150 8.70 10.00 -7.37
N GLU A 151 7.91 10.70 -6.54
CA GLU A 151 7.40 10.18 -5.26
C GLU A 151 6.55 8.93 -5.47
N ALA A 152 5.61 8.96 -6.42
CA ALA A 152 4.75 7.82 -6.72
C ALA A 152 5.57 6.62 -7.20
N THR A 153 6.53 6.86 -8.10
CA THR A 153 7.43 5.80 -8.62
C THR A 153 8.29 5.18 -7.52
N SER A 154 8.79 5.99 -6.57
CA SER A 154 9.60 5.49 -5.46
C SER A 154 8.80 4.73 -4.41
N TYR A 155 7.48 4.95 -4.36
CA TYR A 155 6.60 4.37 -3.35
C TYR A 155 5.97 3.03 -3.77
N GLU A 156 5.98 2.71 -5.07
CA GLU A 156 5.61 1.41 -5.65
C GLU A 156 6.69 0.32 -5.45
#